data_AF-A0A7X5IQV1-F1
#
_entry.id   AF-A0A7X5IQV1-F1
#
_cell.length_a   1.000
_cell.length_b   1.000
_cell.length_c   1.000
_cell.angle_alpha   90.00
_cell.angle_beta   90.00
_cell.angle_gamma   90.00
#
_symmetry.space_group_name_H-M   'P 1'
#
loop_
_entity.id
_entity.type
_entity.pdbx_description
1 polymer ?
#
loop_
_entity_poly.entity_id
_entity_poly.type
_entity_poly.pdbx_seq_one_letter_code
_entity_poly.pdbx_strand_id
1 'polypeptide(L)' 'MTDTKPRMMTVREIARTGLMSEHALRLLLKAGKLPAIFIGRKALINYDRLCEQLQSLQADVATAKTPEWDA' A
#
# COMPACT_ATOMS: atom_id res chain seq x y z
N MET A 1 6.47 14.31 20.04
CA MET A 1 7.05 13.02 20.47
C MET A 1 6.68 11.97 19.43
N THR A 2 7.44 11.87 18.34
CA THR A 2 7.12 10.92 17.26
C THR A 2 7.90 9.64 17.50
N ASP A 3 7.24 8.68 18.14
CA ASP A 3 7.72 7.31 18.27
C ASP A 3 8.22 6.85 16.89
N THR A 4 9.54 6.78 16.72
CA THR A 4 10.20 6.63 15.40
C THR A 4 10.20 5.17 14.96
N LYS A 5 9.21 4.40 15.40
CA LYS A 5 9.10 2.98 15.11
C LYS A 5 8.09 2.77 13.99
N PRO A 6 8.49 2.14 12.87
CA PRO A 6 7.55 1.85 11.79
C PRO A 6 6.46 0.88 12.27
N ARG A 7 5.21 1.18 11.92
CA ARG A 7 4.09 0.27 12.19
C ARG A 7 4.12 -0.90 11.22
N MET A 8 4.63 -2.02 11.70
CA MET A 8 4.70 -3.27 10.94
C MET A 8 3.43 -4.08 11.15
N MET A 9 2.70 -4.37 10.08
CA MET A 9 1.44 -5.12 10.12
C MET A 9 1.45 -6.24 9.09
N THR A 10 0.84 -7.37 9.44
CA THR A 10 0.60 -8.45 8.48
C THR A 10 -0.48 -8.07 7.48
N VAL A 11 -0.51 -8.79 6.36
CA VAL A 11 -1.57 -8.68 5.33
C VAL A 11 -2.97 -8.69 5.95
N ARG A 12 -3.22 -9.58 6.92
CA ARG A 12 -4.54 -9.70 7.57
C ARG A 12 -4.86 -8.52 8.47
N GLU A 13 -3.87 -7.99 9.18
CA GLU A 13 -4.08 -6.83 10.05
C GLU A 13 -4.35 -5.57 9.23
N ILE A 14 -3.66 -5.39 8.10
CA ILE A 14 -3.95 -4.29 7.16
C ILE A 14 -5.33 -4.46 6.55
N ALA A 15 -5.73 -5.68 6.17
CA ALA A 15 -7.08 -5.90 5.66
C ALA A 15 -8.18 -5.52 6.68
N ARG A 16 -7.93 -5.70 7.98
CA ARG A 16 -8.87 -5.26 9.04
C ARG A 16 -8.98 -3.75 9.18
N THR A 17 -7.99 -2.96 8.74
CA THR A 17 -8.11 -1.49 8.76
C THR A 17 -9.09 -0.98 7.71
N GLY A 18 -9.52 -1.84 6.77
CA GLY A 18 -10.42 -1.46 5.68
C GLY A 18 -9.71 -0.76 4.52
N LEU A 19 -8.37 -0.63 4.56
CA LEU A 19 -7.61 0.01 3.48
C LEU A 19 -7.81 -0.70 2.13
N MET A 20 -7.77 -2.03 2.12
CA MET A 20 -8.00 -2.87 0.94
C MET A 20 -8.22 -4.34 1.36
N SER A 21 -8.75 -5.15 0.44
CA SER A 21 -9.03 -6.57 0.71
C SER A 21 -7.75 -7.39 0.88
N GLU A 22 -7.83 -8.48 1.65
CA GLU A 22 -6.71 -9.41 1.86
C GLU A 22 -6.20 -9.96 0.51
N HIS A 23 -7.11 -10.23 -0.42
CA HIS A 23 -6.77 -10.73 -1.75
C HIS A 23 -5.92 -9.71 -2.54
N ALA A 24 -6.33 -8.43 -2.57
CA ALA A 24 -5.59 -7.38 -3.26
C ALA A 24 -4.17 -7.21 -2.67
N LEU A 25 -4.05 -7.20 -1.34
CA LEU A 25 -2.74 -7.13 -0.68
C LEU A 25 -1.85 -8.32 -1.05
N ARG A 26 -2.40 -9.54 -1.15
CA ARG A 26 -1.62 -10.73 -1.57
C ARG A 26 -1.14 -10.63 -3.02
N LEU A 27 -1.96 -10.10 -3.92
CA LEU A 27 -1.56 -9.86 -5.30
C LEU A 27 -0.43 -8.82 -5.38
N LEU A 28 -0.55 -7.70 -4.66
CA LEU A 28 0.47 -6.66 -4.61
C LEU A 28 1.77 -7.14 -3.95
N LEU A 29 1.65 -7.97 -2.91
CA LEU A 29 2.80 -8.58 -2.25
C LEU A 29 3.54 -9.53 -3.21
N LYS A 30 2.80 -10.36 -3.97
CA LYS A 30 3.38 -11.25 -4.99
C LYS A 30 4.04 -10.46 -6.13
N ALA A 31 3.47 -9.31 -6.48
CA ALA A 31 4.02 -8.40 -7.47
C ALA A 31 5.22 -7.58 -6.96
N GLY A 32 5.59 -7.68 -5.67
CA GLY A 32 6.72 -6.95 -5.07
C GLY A 32 6.48 -5.45 -4.92
N LYS A 33 5.22 -4.99 -4.94
CA LYS A 33 4.85 -3.57 -4.91
C LYS A 33 4.63 -3.00 -3.50
N LEU A 34 4.69 -3.84 -2.47
CA LEU A 34 4.45 -3.43 -1.09
C LEU A 34 5.78 -3.25 -0.32
N PRO A 35 5.86 -2.27 0.59
CA PRO A 35 7.02 -2.07 1.44
C PRO A 35 6.99 -3.11 2.58
N ALA A 36 7.44 -4.32 2.28
CA ALA A 36 7.33 -5.49 3.16
C ALA A 36 8.68 -6.14 3.47
N ILE A 37 8.80 -6.68 4.68
CA ILE A 37 9.89 -7.54 5.12
C ILE A 37 9.32 -8.94 5.35
N PHE A 38 10.03 -9.96 4.88
CA PHE A 38 9.65 -11.35 5.06
C PHE A 38 10.40 -11.95 6.25
N ILE A 39 9.65 -12.47 7.22
CA ILE A 39 10.19 -13.20 8.38
C ILE A 39 9.65 -14.62 8.31
N GLY A 40 10.50 -15.55 7.84
CA GLY A 40 10.09 -16.92 7.52
C GLY A 40 8.97 -16.92 6.48
N ARG A 41 7.77 -17.40 6.86
CA ARG A 41 6.59 -17.45 5.99
C ARG A 41 5.69 -16.22 6.09
N LYS A 42 5.96 -15.30 7.02
CA LYS A 42 5.12 -14.12 7.25
C LYS A 42 5.68 -12.90 6.52
N ALA A 43 4.80 -12.10 5.93
CA ALA A 43 5.12 -10.78 5.43
C ALA A 43 4.65 -9.73 6.43
N LEU A 44 5.57 -8.88 6.86
CA LEU A 44 5.30 -7.70 7.67
C LEU A 44 5.47 -6.47 6.80
N ILE A 45 4.38 -5.77 6.57
CA ILE A 45 4.31 -4.59 5.72
C ILE A 45 4.42 -3.36 6.62
N ASN A 46 5.24 -2.40 6.21
CA ASN A 46 5.30 -1.09 6.84
C ASN A 46 4.05 -0.29 6.42
N TYR A 47 3.11 -0.14 7.35
CA TYR A 47 1.83 0.50 7.11
C TYR A 47 1.97 1.98 6.76
N ASP A 48 2.88 2.69 7.46
CA ASP A 48 3.07 4.13 7.26
C ASP A 48 3.61 4.41 5.85
N ARG A 49 4.63 3.66 5.42
CA ARG A 49 5.19 3.76 4.06
C ARG A 49 4.18 3.36 2.98
N LEU A 50 3.32 2.37 3.25
CA LEU A 50 2.26 1.99 2.33
C LEU A 50 1.27 3.15 2.13
N CYS A 51 0.86 3.83 3.20
CA CYS A 51 -0.01 4.99 3.12
C CYS A 51 0.66 6.14 2.35
N GLU A 52 1.94 6.43 2.60
CA GLU A 52 2.71 7.43 1.84
C GLU A 52 2.73 7.11 0.34
N GLN A 53 3.00 5.85 -0.02
CA GLN A 53 3.02 5.41 -1.43
C GLN A 53 1.66 5.58 -2.11
N LEU A 54 0.57 5.26 -1.41
CA LEU A 54 -0.78 5.43 -1.94
C LEU A 54 -1.15 6.91 -2.13
N GLN A 55 -0.73 7.78 -1.21
CA GLN A 55 -0.92 9.22 -1.34
C GLN A 55 -0.10 9.78 -2.51
N SER A 56 1.15 9.31 -2.69
CA SER A 56 1.98 9.70 -3.82
C SER A 56 1.35 9.36 -5.16
N LEU A 57 0.68 8.20 -5.28
CA LEU A 57 -0.03 7.80 -6.50
C LEU A 57 -1.20 8.74 -6.84
N GLN A 58 -1.86 9.35 -5.84
CA GLN A 58 -2.92 10.34 -6.11
C GLN A 58 -2.40 11.60 -6.79
N ALA A 59 -1.16 12.03 -6.48
CA ALA A 59 -0.57 13.22 -7.09
C ALA A 59 -0.29 13.04 -8.59
N ASP A 60 0.10 11.82 -9.00
CA ASP A 60 0.37 11.51 -10.40
C ASP A 60 -0.91 11.45 -11.26
N VAL A 61 -2.04 11.04 -10.67
CA VAL A 61 -3.34 10.98 -11.37
C VAL A 61 -3.91 12.38 -11.62
N ALA A 62 -3.64 13.37 -10.75
CA ALA A 62 -4.06 14.75 -10.99
C ALA A 62 -3.41 15.40 -12.22
N THR A 63 -2.32 14.82 -12.75
CA THR A 63 -1.61 15.27 -13.96
C THR A 63 -1.96 14.43 -15.20
N ALA A 64 -2.76 13.36 -15.05
CA ALA A 64 -3.27 12.63 -16.20
C ALA A 64 -4.43 13.44 -16.81
N LYS A 65 -4.12 14.25 -17.82
CA LYS A 65 -5.12 14.83 -18.73
C LYS A 65 -6.18 13.78 -19.03
N THR A 66 -7.44 14.10 -18.77
CA THR A 66 -8.58 13.34 -19.26
C THR A 66 -8.35 13.08 -20.75
N PRO A 67 -8.35 11.82 -21.22
CA PRO A 67 -8.30 11.57 -22.64
C PRO A 67 -9.59 12.16 -23.22
N GLU A 68 -9.44 13.19 -24.04
CA GLU A 68 -10.49 13.91 -24.75
C GLU A 68 -10.99 13.02 -25.89
N TRP A 69 -11.92 12.11 -25.58
CA TRP A 69 -12.64 11.32 -26.59
C TRP A 69 -14.14 11.62 -26.65
N ASP A 70 -14.56 12.78 -26.12
CA ASP A 70 -15.90 13.33 -26.32
C ASP A 70 -15.82 14.72 -26.97
N ALA A 71 -15.54 14.76 -28.28
CA ALA A 71 -15.82 15.89 -29.17
C ALA A 71 -16.06 15.41 -30.62
#